data_AF-Q2FQZ6-F1
#
_entry.id   AF-Q2FQZ6-F1
#
_cell.length_a   1.000
_cell.length_b   1.000
_cell.length_c   1.000
_cell.angle_alpha   90.00
_cell.angle_beta   90.00
_cell.angle_gamma   90.00
#
_symmetry.space_group_name_H-M   'P 1'
#
loop_
_entity.id
_entity.type
_entity.pdbx_description
1 polymer ?
#
loop_
_entity_poly.entity_id
_entity_poly.type
_entity_poly.pdbx_seq_one_letter_code
_entity_poly.pdbx_strand_id
1 'polypeptide(L)' 'MSNIHDEIIDILTPIIGFGLARTAVSTQCKKMGILPEELSEKNILEFSERFEKVLVIFAGDEVALTITHQIKSLK' A
#
# COMPACT_ATOMS: atom_id res chain seq x y z
N MET A 1 -14.60 -12.17 1.33
CA MET A 1 -13.15 -12.30 1.44
C MET A 1 -12.61 -10.90 1.27
N SER A 2 -12.04 -10.34 2.34
CA SER A 2 -11.36 -9.05 2.26
C SER A 2 -10.11 -9.26 1.42
N ASN A 3 -9.94 -8.47 0.35
CA ASN A 3 -8.76 -8.55 -0.49
C ASN A 3 -7.67 -7.70 0.16
N ILE A 4 -6.41 -8.16 0.18
CA ILE A 4 -5.26 -7.42 0.74
C ILE A 4 -5.22 -5.99 0.18
N HIS A 5 -5.60 -5.82 -1.07
CA HIS A 5 -5.81 -4.51 -1.69
C HIS A 5 -6.71 -3.56 -0.87
N ASP A 6 -7.88 -4.03 -0.47
CA ASP A 6 -8.87 -3.21 0.23
C ASP A 6 -8.39 -2.90 1.65
N GLU A 7 -7.71 -3.84 2.30
CA GLU A 7 -7.12 -3.64 3.63
C GLU A 7 -6.02 -2.57 3.62
N ILE A 8 -5.19 -2.55 2.58
CA ILE A 8 -4.18 -1.50 2.41
C ILE A 8 -4.85 -0.15 2.17
N ILE A 9 -5.93 -0.09 1.41
CA ILE A 9 -6.70 1.14 1.22
C ILE A 9 -7.27 1.63 2.56
N ASP A 10 -7.80 0.73 3.37
CA ASP A 10 -8.36 1.08 4.68
C ASP A 10 -7.29 1.61 5.65
N ILE A 11 -6.08 1.04 5.63
CA ILE A 11 -4.91 1.54 6.38
C ILE A 11 -4.54 2.97 5.95
N LEU A 12 -4.58 3.24 4.65
CA LEU A 12 -4.15 4.51 4.07
C LEU A 12 -5.20 5.62 4.15
N THR A 13 -6.48 5.25 4.11
CA THR A 13 -7.61 6.18 4.09
C THR A 13 -7.59 7.21 5.22
N PRO A 14 -7.32 6.89 6.49
CA PRO A 14 -7.26 7.89 7.55
C PRO A 14 -6.06 8.86 7.44
N ILE A 15 -5.06 8.55 6.62
CA ILE A 15 -3.82 9.32 6.51
C ILE A 15 -3.85 10.25 5.30
N ILE A 16 -4.25 9.72 4.14
CA ILE A 16 -4.23 10.46 2.86
C ILE A 16 -5.62 10.59 2.21
N GLY A 17 -6.66 10.00 2.81
CA GLY A 17 -8.00 9.96 2.23
C GLY A 17 -8.19 8.85 1.19
N PHE A 18 -9.41 8.33 1.09
CA PHE A 18 -9.77 7.17 0.27
C PHE A 18 -9.37 7.30 -1.22
N GLY A 19 -9.60 8.47 -1.82
CA GLY A 19 -9.28 8.70 -3.23
C GLY A 19 -7.78 8.60 -3.54
N LEU A 20 -6.95 9.16 -2.66
CA LEU A 20 -5.49 9.09 -2.78
C LEU A 20 -4.98 7.70 -2.42
N ALA A 21 -5.52 7.07 -1.37
CA ALA A 21 -5.22 5.69 -1.00
C ALA A 21 -5.42 4.73 -2.18
N ARG A 22 -6.61 4.72 -2.77
CA ARG A 22 -6.93 3.86 -3.92
C ARG A 22 -6.00 4.11 -5.11
N THR A 23 -5.76 5.39 -5.42
CA THR A 23 -4.89 5.78 -6.54
C THR A 23 -3.44 5.37 -6.30
N ALA A 24 -2.93 5.55 -5.09
CA ALA A 24 -1.56 5.20 -4.73
C ALA A 24 -1.34 3.69 -4.84
N VAL A 25 -2.23 2.89 -4.26
CA VAL A 25 -2.17 1.42 -4.33
C VAL A 25 -2.27 0.94 -5.79
N SER A 26 -3.27 1.42 -6.53
CA SER A 26 -3.43 1.04 -7.95
C SER A 26 -2.23 1.41 -8.81
N THR A 27 -1.66 2.60 -8.58
CA THR A 27 -0.45 3.05 -9.31
C THR A 27 0.74 2.16 -8.97
N GLN A 28 0.86 1.75 -7.71
CA GLN A 28 1.95 0.89 -7.29
C GLN A 28 1.84 -0.54 -7.84
N CYS A 29 0.64 -1.13 -7.83
CA CYS A 29 0.38 -2.42 -8.48
C CYS A 29 0.74 -2.35 -9.99
N LYS A 30 0.31 -1.28 -10.67
CA LYS A 30 0.66 -1.04 -12.07
C LYS A 30 2.17 -0.96 -12.31
N LYS A 31 2.92 -0.31 -11.42
CA LYS A 31 4.40 -0.25 -11.49
C LYS A 31 5.08 -1.60 -11.26
N MET A 32 4.41 -2.53 -10.57
CA MET A 32 4.85 -3.91 -10.38
C MET A 32 4.39 -4.84 -11.51
N GLY A 33 3.58 -4.33 -12.47
CA GLY A 33 3.05 -5.14 -13.56
C GLY A 33 1.93 -6.08 -13.14
N ILE A 34 1.26 -5.81 -12.01
CA ILE A 34 0.14 -6.59 -11.49
C ILE A 34 -1.13 -5.74 -11.40
N LEU A 35 -2.28 -6.41 -11.44
CA LEU A 35 -3.56 -5.81 -11.09
C LEU A 35 -3.70 -5.72 -9.55
N PRO A 36 -4.50 -4.77 -9.04
CA PRO A 36 -4.74 -4.66 -7.60
C PRO A 36 -5.32 -5.94 -6.99
N GLU A 37 -6.14 -6.68 -7.74
CA GLU A 37 -6.74 -7.93 -7.29
C GLU A 37 -5.74 -9.09 -7.19
N GLU A 38 -4.56 -8.96 -7.82
CA GLU A 38 -3.47 -9.95 -7.78
C GLU A 38 -2.50 -9.70 -6.62
N LEU A 39 -2.75 -8.65 -5.82
CA LEU A 39 -1.98 -8.37 -4.62
C LEU A 39 -2.23 -9.47 -3.58
N SER A 40 -1.15 -10.13 -3.15
CA SER A 40 -1.18 -11.31 -2.31
C SER A 40 0.05 -11.38 -1.42
N GLU A 41 0.07 -12.30 -0.46
CA GLU A 41 1.22 -12.55 0.42
C GLU A 41 2.54 -12.77 -0.34
N LYS A 42 2.48 -13.27 -1.58
CA LYS A 42 3.67 -13.52 -2.42
C LYS A 42 4.37 -12.24 -2.88
N ASN A 43 3.62 -11.16 -3.07
CA ASN A 43 4.12 -9.90 -3.61
C ASN A 43 3.97 -8.71 -2.65
N ILE A 44 3.32 -8.91 -1.49
CA ILE A 44 3.09 -7.85 -0.50
C ILE A 44 4.38 -7.24 0.03
N LEU A 45 5.44 -8.04 0.24
CA LEU A 45 6.73 -7.52 0.72
C LEU A 45 7.36 -6.54 -0.28
N GLU A 46 7.43 -6.94 -1.56
CA GLU A 46 7.94 -6.08 -2.62
C GLU A 46 7.06 -4.84 -2.81
N PHE A 47 5.74 -5.01 -2.71
CA PHE A 47 4.81 -3.90 -2.72
C PHE A 47 5.14 -2.90 -1.61
N SER A 48 5.19 -3.34 -0.36
CA SER A 48 5.43 -2.48 0.80
C SER A 48 6.75 -1.72 0.70
N GLU A 49 7.84 -2.37 0.30
CA GLU A 49 9.16 -1.72 0.18
C GLU A 49 9.19 -0.63 -0.90
N ARG A 50 8.59 -0.90 -2.06
CA ARG A 50 8.50 0.10 -3.12
C ARG A 50 7.50 1.21 -2.77
N PHE A 51 6.44 0.87 -2.05
CA PHE A 51 5.38 1.79 -1.66
C PHE A 51 5.80 2.73 -0.53
N GLU A 52 6.67 2.28 0.38
CA GLU A 52 7.28 3.10 1.43
C GLU A 52 7.90 4.38 0.82
N LYS A 53 8.68 4.24 -0.26
CA LYS A 53 9.30 5.37 -0.97
C LYS A 53 8.26 6.37 -1.51
N VAL A 54 7.10 5.88 -1.93
CA VAL A 54 6.00 6.73 -2.38
C VAL A 54 5.39 7.46 -1.18
N LEU A 55 5.14 6.75 -0.08
CA LEU A 55 4.57 7.31 1.13
C LEU A 55 5.48 8.36 1.80
N VAL A 56 6.80 8.17 1.78
CA VAL A 56 7.76 9.17 2.32
C VAL A 56 7.54 10.54 1.67
N ILE A 57 7.29 10.58 0.36
CA ILE A 57 7.07 11.83 -0.39
C ILE A 57 5.77 12.52 0.06
N PHE A 58 4.73 11.76 0.39
CA PHE A 58 3.40 12.31 0.70
C PHE A 58 3.16 12.56 2.18
N ALA A 59 3.73 11.75 3.06
CA ALA A 59 3.39 11.69 4.48
C ALA A 59 4.61 11.80 5.42
N GLY A 60 5.83 11.82 4.89
CA GLY A 60 7.07 11.84 5.68
C GLY A 60 7.51 10.45 6.15
N ASP A 61 8.77 10.37 6.61
CA ASP A 61 9.44 9.11 6.94
C ASP A 61 8.76 8.30 8.04
N GLU A 62 8.38 8.93 9.15
CA GLU A 62 7.79 8.23 10.30
C GLU A 62 6.44 7.57 9.95
N VAL A 63 5.62 8.29 9.18
CA VAL A 63 4.31 7.80 8.74
C VAL A 63 4.48 6.70 7.71
N ALA A 64 5.40 6.87 6.75
CA ALA A 64 5.69 5.85 5.74
C ALA A 64 6.20 4.54 6.34
N LEU A 65 7.08 4.60 7.35
CA LEU A 65 7.57 3.44 8.08
C LEU A 65 6.43 2.72 8.82
N THR A 66 5.59 3.48 9.51
CA THR A 66 4.46 2.93 10.28
C THR A 66 3.48 2.20 9.36
N ILE A 67 3.08 2.83 8.25
CA ILE A 67 2.17 2.21 7.27
C ILE A 67 2.80 0.96 6.68
N THR A 68 4.06 1.05 6.24
CA THR A 68 4.76 -0.09 5.64
C THR A 68 4.82 -1.27 6.60
N HIS A 69 5.02 -1.03 7.89
CA HIS A 69 5.00 -2.09 8.90
C HIS A 69 3.61 -2.73 9.04
N GLN A 70 2.54 -1.92 9.04
CA GLN A 70 1.16 -2.42 9.08
C GLN A 70 0.84 -3.28 7.84
N ILE A 71 1.21 -2.81 6.64
CA ILE A 71 1.00 -3.58 5.40
C ILE A 71 1.77 -4.90 5.43
N LYS A 72 3.04 -4.90 5.88
CA LYS A 72 3.85 -6.12 6.02
C LYS A 72 3.27 -7.12 7.01
N SER A 73 2.44 -6.66 7.95
CA SER A 73 1.76 -7.50 8.95
C SER A 73 0.48 -8.13 8.43
N LEU A 74 0.04 -7.79 7.21
CA LEU A 74 -1.06 -8.46 6.50
C LEU A 74 -0.62 -9.77 5.82
N LYS A 75 0.64 -10.17 6.02
CA LYS A 75 1.21 -11.45 5.57
C LYS A 75 0.73 -12.61 6.43
#